data_AF-A0A0K0D5E2-F1
#
_entry.id   AF-A0A0K0D5E2-F1
#
_cell.length_a   1.000
_cell.length_b   1.000
_cell.length_c   1.000
_cell.angle_alpha   90.00
_cell.angle_beta   90.00
_cell.angle_gamma   90.00
#
_symmetry.space_group_name_H-M   'P 1'
#
loop_
_entity.id
_entity.type
_entity.pdbx_description
1 polymer ?
#
loop_
_entity_poly.entity_id
_entity_poly.type
_entity_poly.pdbx_seq_one_letter_code
_entity_poly.pdbx_strand_id
1 'polypeptide(L)'
;LTKEQFAPLKESFPFGQVPVLEVDGKQLAQSQTINRYLAKTFGFAGKDAFEEAVINSLGDLYTDYRAELKPYFYVLLGFAPGDLDKLAKETMVPARDKFLGFVTKFLKKNAGSGSLPVSLFKRMHEHPQFDI
;
A
#
# COMPACT_ATOMS: atom_id res chain seq x y z
N LEU A 1 14.39 6.66 -11.16
CA LEU A 1 15.15 5.78 -12.08
C LEU A 1 14.43 5.73 -13.40
N THR A 2 15.06 6.12 -14.50
CA THR A 2 14.55 5.80 -15.83
C THR A 2 14.68 4.29 -16.11
N LYS A 3 14.10 3.79 -17.21
CA LYS A 3 14.25 2.37 -17.57
C LYS A 3 15.71 2.00 -17.80
N GLU A 4 16.47 2.91 -18.41
CA GLU A 4 17.89 2.76 -18.73
C GLU A 4 18.75 2.75 -17.45
N GLN A 5 18.39 3.58 -16.47
CA GLN A 5 19.06 3.59 -15.16
C GLN A 5 18.72 2.35 -14.32
N PHE A 6 17.51 1.79 -14.47
CA PHE A 6 17.07 0.61 -13.74
C PHE A 6 17.64 -0.69 -14.29
N ALA A 7 17.76 -0.82 -15.62
CA ALA A 7 18.22 -2.03 -16.29
C ALA A 7 19.50 -2.65 -15.70
N PRO A 8 20.61 -1.90 -15.50
CA PRO A 8 21.84 -2.47 -14.93
C PRO A 8 21.72 -2.81 -13.44
N LEU A 9 20.79 -2.21 -12.71
CA LEU A 9 20.60 -2.45 -11.27
C LEU A 9 19.77 -3.70 -10.98
N LYS A 10 19.07 -4.24 -11.98
CA LYS A 10 18.12 -5.33 -11.80
C LYS A 10 18.75 -6.56 -11.15
N GLU A 11 19.96 -6.94 -11.56
CA GLU A 11 20.66 -8.10 -10.99
C GLU A 11 21.18 -7.85 -9.56
N SER A 12 21.31 -6.58 -9.16
CA SER A 12 21.75 -6.21 -7.80
C SER A 12 20.63 -6.22 -6.75
N PHE A 13 19.36 -6.35 -7.17
CA PHE A 13 18.21 -6.36 -6.28
C PHE A 13 17.72 -7.79 -5.99
N PRO A 14 17.20 -8.08 -4.77
CA PRO A 14 16.92 -9.46 -4.33
C PRO A 14 16.02 -10.27 -5.26
N PHE A 15 15.06 -9.60 -5.91
CA PHE A 15 14.12 -10.22 -6.86
C PHE A 15 14.11 -9.54 -8.23
N GLY A 16 15.13 -8.72 -8.54
CA GLY A 16 15.18 -7.94 -9.77
C GLY A 16 14.00 -6.99 -9.98
N GLN A 17 13.42 -6.51 -8.88
CA GLN A 17 12.26 -5.64 -8.84
C GLN A 17 12.47 -4.53 -7.81
N VAL A 18 11.80 -3.41 -8.04
CA VAL A 18 11.65 -2.31 -7.09
C VAL A 18 10.22 -2.29 -6.54
N PRO A 19 10.00 -1.76 -5.32
CA PRO A 19 10.96 -1.09 -4.44
C PRO A 19 11.88 -2.04 -3.64
N VAL A 20 13.04 -1.51 -3.24
CA VAL A 20 13.99 -2.11 -2.30
C VAL A 20 14.35 -1.04 -1.26
N LEU A 21 14.30 -1.39 0.02
CA LEU A 21 14.80 -0.61 1.14
C LEU A 21 16.18 -1.14 1.54
N GLU A 22 17.13 -0.27 1.85
CA GLU A 22 18.41 -0.66 2.43
C GLU A 22 18.52 -0.16 3.87
N VAL A 23 18.87 -1.04 4.80
CA VAL A 23 19.10 -0.72 6.22
C VAL A 23 20.43 -1.32 6.63
N ASP A 24 21.40 -0.47 6.98
CA ASP A 24 22.76 -0.88 7.36
C ASP A 24 23.42 -1.83 6.34
N GLY A 25 23.28 -1.52 5.05
CA GLY A 25 23.80 -2.33 3.95
C GLY A 25 23.02 -3.61 3.65
N LYS A 26 21.91 -3.88 4.37
CA LYS A 26 21.04 -5.05 4.13
C LYS A 26 19.82 -4.64 3.30
N GLN A 27 19.59 -5.34 2.21
CA GLN A 27 18.45 -5.09 1.33
C GLN A 27 17.19 -5.83 1.78
N LEU A 28 16.07 -5.11 1.77
CA LEU A 28 14.71 -5.62 2.00
C LEU A 28 13.84 -5.26 0.79
N ALA A 29 13.35 -6.26 0.07
CA ALA A 29 12.44 -6.09 -1.06
C ALA A 29 10.97 -6.29 -0.65
N GLN A 30 10.06 -6.11 -1.61
CA GLN A 30 8.59 -6.17 -1.48
C GLN A 30 7.98 -4.99 -0.73
N SER A 31 7.19 -4.19 -1.46
CA SER A 31 6.57 -2.96 -0.94
C SER A 31 5.82 -3.13 0.38
N GLN A 32 4.98 -4.18 0.51
CA GLN A 32 4.23 -4.39 1.75
C GLN A 32 5.10 -4.86 2.91
N THR A 33 6.15 -5.62 2.64
CA THR A 33 7.12 -6.02 3.67
C THR A 33 7.93 -4.83 4.16
N ILE A 34 8.36 -3.95 3.25
CA ILE A 34 9.02 -2.68 3.58
C ILE A 34 8.09 -1.80 4.43
N ASN A 35 6.82 -1.64 4.02
CA ASN A 35 5.83 -0.87 4.76
C ASN A 35 5.64 -1.41 6.19
N ARG A 36 5.50 -2.74 6.35
CA ARG A 36 5.36 -3.38 7.67
C ARG A 36 6.60 -3.18 8.54
N TYR A 37 7.79 -3.34 7.96
CA TYR A 37 9.06 -3.12 8.67
C TYR A 37 9.14 -1.68 9.20
N LEU A 38 8.93 -0.68 8.33
CA LEU A 38 8.97 0.74 8.73
C LEU A 38 7.86 1.09 9.72
N ALA A 39 6.64 0.56 9.51
CA ALA A 39 5.54 0.74 10.44
C ALA A 39 5.88 0.18 11.83
N LYS A 40 6.58 -0.95 11.92
CA LYS A 40 7.01 -1.49 13.21
C LYS A 40 8.11 -0.65 13.84
N THR A 41 9.10 -0.24 13.05
CA THR A 41 10.24 0.57 13.50
C THR A 41 9.80 1.93 14.06
N PHE A 42 8.82 2.58 13.44
CA PHE A 42 8.29 3.87 13.90
C PHE A 42 6.98 3.76 14.70
N GLY A 43 6.53 2.53 14.94
CA GLY A 43 5.37 2.16 15.75
C GLY A 43 4.00 2.63 15.21
N PHE A 44 3.84 2.57 13.89
CA PHE A 44 2.58 2.61 13.16
C PHE A 44 1.98 1.21 12.90
N ALA A 45 2.58 0.14 13.44
CA ALA A 45 2.13 -1.25 13.25
C ALA A 45 0.99 -1.70 14.18
N GLY A 46 0.36 -0.80 14.94
CA GLY A 46 -0.64 -1.15 15.96
C GLY A 46 -0.04 -1.30 17.36
N LYS A 47 -0.88 -1.39 18.38
CA LYS A 47 -0.43 -1.40 19.79
C LYS A 47 -0.08 -2.79 20.32
N ASP A 48 -0.60 -3.84 19.67
CA ASP A 48 -0.41 -5.23 20.04
C ASP A 48 -0.40 -6.13 18.79
N ALA A 49 -0.06 -7.40 18.98
CA ALA A 49 0.09 -8.35 17.89
C ALA A 49 -1.22 -8.58 17.09
N PHE A 50 -2.38 -8.43 17.73
CA PHE A 50 -3.65 -8.62 17.05
C PHE A 50 -4.03 -7.38 16.22
N GLU A 51 -3.81 -6.17 16.73
CA GLU A 51 -3.93 -4.95 15.94
C GLU A 51 -2.96 -4.93 14.75
N GLU A 52 -1.72 -5.39 14.93
CA GLU A 52 -0.74 -5.57 13.85
C GLU A 52 -1.29 -6.52 12.78
N ALA A 53 -1.85 -7.66 13.17
CA ALA A 53 -2.46 -8.62 12.25
C ALA A 53 -3.66 -8.01 11.49
N VAL A 54 -4.51 -7.24 12.17
CA VAL A 54 -5.63 -6.54 11.54
C VAL A 54 -5.14 -5.52 10.51
N ILE A 55 -4.14 -4.70 10.85
CA ILE A 55 -3.53 -3.73 9.92
C ILE A 55 -2.94 -4.45 8.71
N ASN A 56 -2.22 -5.55 8.93
CA ASN A 56 -1.64 -6.36 7.86
C ASN A 56 -2.73 -6.92 6.93
N SER A 57 -3.84 -7.44 7.49
CA SER A 57 -4.95 -7.95 6.68
C SER A 57 -5.59 -6.88 5.79
N LEU A 58 -5.65 -5.63 6.25
CA LEU A 58 -6.14 -4.50 5.45
C LEU A 58 -5.15 -4.14 4.33
N GLY A 59 -3.84 -4.22 4.61
CA GLY A 59 -2.79 -4.05 3.61
C GLY A 59 -2.81 -5.13 2.51
N ASP A 60 -3.11 -6.38 2.89
CA ASP A 60 -3.24 -7.49 1.95
C ASP A 60 -4.53 -7.34 1.12
N LEU A 61 -5.66 -6.97 1.74
CA LEU A 61 -6.90 -6.65 1.02
C LEU A 61 -6.70 -5.51 0.00
N TYR A 62 -5.91 -4.49 0.34
CA TYR A 62 -5.56 -3.43 -0.60
C TYR A 62 -4.68 -3.93 -1.76
N THR A 63 -3.85 -4.93 -1.52
CA THR A 63 -3.02 -5.56 -2.57
C THR A 63 -3.89 -6.32 -3.56
N ASP A 64 -4.88 -7.07 -3.08
CA ASP A 64 -5.87 -7.76 -3.92
C ASP A 64 -6.68 -6.76 -4.75
N TYR A 65 -7.16 -5.69 -4.11
CA TYR A 65 -7.85 -4.61 -4.80
C TYR A 65 -6.99 -3.97 -5.90
N ARG A 66 -5.71 -3.69 -5.64
CA ARG A 66 -4.80 -3.17 -6.67
C ARG A 66 -4.55 -4.16 -7.80
N ALA A 67 -4.55 -5.46 -7.53
CA ALA A 67 -4.45 -6.48 -8.57
C ALA A 67 -5.69 -6.47 -9.48
N GLU A 68 -6.90 -6.36 -8.90
CA GLU A 68 -8.16 -6.21 -9.66
C GLU A 68 -8.13 -4.94 -10.54
N LEU A 69 -7.57 -3.83 -10.05
CA LEU A 69 -7.48 -2.57 -10.80
C LEU A 69 -6.37 -2.50 -11.84
N LYS A 70 -5.46 -3.49 -11.87
CA LYS A 70 -4.26 -3.45 -12.72
C LYS A 70 -4.57 -3.20 -14.20
N PRO A 71 -5.58 -3.84 -14.84
CA PRO A 71 -5.87 -3.59 -16.26
C PRO A 71 -6.26 -2.13 -16.53
N TYR A 72 -7.15 -1.56 -15.71
CA TYR A 72 -7.57 -0.16 -15.82
C TYR A 72 -6.38 0.80 -15.69
N PHE A 73 -5.56 0.63 -14.66
CA PHE A 73 -4.41 1.52 -14.45
C PHE A 73 -3.32 1.37 -15.52
N TYR A 74 -3.10 0.18 -16.07
CA TYR A 74 -2.14 -0.01 -17.14
C TYR A 74 -2.57 0.71 -18.41
N VAL A 75 -3.87 0.73 -18.72
CA VAL A 75 -4.40 1.52 -19.84
C VAL A 75 -4.33 3.01 -19.54
N LEU A 76 -4.75 3.43 -18.34
CA LEU A 76 -4.79 4.84 -17.94
C LEU A 76 -3.41 5.50 -18.00
N LEU A 77 -2.36 4.78 -17.59
CA LEU A 77 -0.99 5.27 -17.56
C LEU A 77 -0.23 5.02 -18.88
N GLY A 78 -0.91 4.54 -19.92
CA GLY A 78 -0.31 4.31 -21.24
C GLY A 78 0.67 3.12 -21.29
N PHE A 79 0.63 2.22 -20.31
CA PHE A 79 1.43 0.99 -20.28
C PHE A 79 0.81 -0.16 -21.09
N ALA A 80 -0.47 -0.06 -21.43
CA ALA A 80 -1.18 -1.00 -22.29
C ALA A 80 -2.22 -0.25 -23.15
N PRO A 81 -2.54 -0.75 -24.36
CA PRO A 81 -3.70 -0.26 -25.10
C PRO A 81 -5.01 -0.78 -24.44
N GLY A 82 -6.11 -0.05 -24.59
CA GLY A 82 -7.43 -0.50 -24.16
C GLY A 82 -8.49 0.58 -24.12
N ASP A 83 -9.72 0.17 -23.79
CA ASP A 83 -10.87 1.05 -23.63
C ASP A 83 -11.06 1.39 -22.14
N LEU A 84 -10.76 2.64 -21.78
CA LEU A 84 -10.85 3.13 -20.41
C LEU A 84 -12.28 3.15 -19.89
N ASP A 85 -13.26 3.50 -20.72
CA ASP A 85 -14.66 3.61 -20.31
C ASP A 85 -15.23 2.23 -20.02
N LYS A 86 -14.89 1.23 -20.84
CA LYS A 86 -15.26 -0.16 -20.60
C LYS A 86 -14.60 -0.69 -19.32
N LEU A 87 -13.29 -0.53 -19.16
CA LEU A 87 -12.56 -0.99 -17.97
C LEU A 87 -13.03 -0.28 -16.69
N ALA A 88 -13.41 0.99 -16.79
CA ALA A 88 -13.98 1.73 -15.67
C ALA A 88 -15.28 1.07 -15.19
N LYS A 89 -16.21 0.80 -16.11
CA LYS A 89 -17.54 0.25 -15.81
C LYS A 89 -17.50 -1.21 -15.37
N GLU A 90 -16.71 -2.03 -16.04
CA GLU A 90 -16.71 -3.48 -15.83
C GLU A 90 -15.74 -3.93 -14.73
N THR A 91 -14.70 -3.15 -14.42
CA THR A 91 -13.65 -3.56 -13.47
C THR A 91 -13.44 -2.54 -12.37
N MET A 92 -13.10 -1.29 -12.70
CA MET A 92 -12.64 -0.33 -11.68
C MET A 92 -13.73 0.06 -10.69
N VAL A 93 -14.91 0.46 -11.17
CA VAL A 93 -16.02 0.90 -10.30
C VAL A 93 -16.51 -0.24 -9.41
N PRO A 94 -16.78 -1.47 -9.92
CA PRO A 94 -17.15 -2.59 -9.06
C PRO A 94 -16.10 -2.95 -8.01
N ALA A 95 -14.82 -3.00 -8.39
CA ALA A 95 -13.72 -3.30 -7.46
C ALA A 95 -13.59 -2.21 -6.38
N ARG A 96 -13.72 -0.93 -6.77
CA ARG A 96 -13.72 0.22 -5.84
C ARG A 96 -14.85 0.10 -4.85
N ASP A 97 -16.07 -0.14 -5.31
CA ASP A 97 -17.26 -0.18 -4.44
C ASP A 97 -17.19 -1.34 -3.45
N LYS A 98 -16.69 -2.51 -3.90
CA LYS A 98 -16.39 -3.65 -3.04
C LYS A 98 -15.34 -3.29 -1.97
N PHE A 99 -14.20 -2.75 -2.37
CA PHE A 99 -13.11 -2.38 -1.46
C PHE A 99 -13.54 -1.31 -0.45
N LEU A 100 -14.14 -0.21 -0.91
CA LEU A 100 -14.63 0.87 -0.05
C LEU A 100 -15.76 0.38 0.86
N GLY A 101 -16.58 -0.57 0.42
CA GLY A 101 -17.57 -1.22 1.26
C GLY A 101 -16.95 -1.93 2.47
N PHE A 102 -15.84 -2.65 2.28
CA PHE A 102 -15.10 -3.26 3.38
C PHE A 102 -14.44 -2.21 4.28
N VAL A 103 -13.72 -1.24 3.70
CA VAL A 103 -13.07 -0.16 4.46
C VAL A 103 -14.08 0.63 5.30
N THR A 104 -15.24 0.96 4.75
CA THR A 104 -16.30 1.68 5.45
C THR A 104 -16.83 0.89 6.65
N LYS A 105 -16.98 -0.44 6.54
CA LYS A 105 -17.36 -1.29 7.68
C LYS A 105 -16.32 -1.22 8.80
N PHE A 106 -15.03 -1.25 8.45
CA PHE A 106 -13.95 -1.08 9.42
C PHE A 106 -13.96 0.30 10.08
N LEU A 107 -14.13 1.38 9.31
CA LEU A 107 -14.18 2.74 9.84
C LEU A 107 -15.37 2.95 10.79
N LYS A 108 -16.57 2.46 10.43
CA LYS A 108 -17.77 2.56 11.28
C LYS A 108 -17.61 1.82 12.60
N LYS A 109 -16.90 0.68 12.61
CA LYS A 109 -16.57 -0.05 13.85
C LYS A 109 -15.61 0.74 14.76
N ASN A 110 -14.89 1.73 14.21
CA ASN A 110 -13.89 2.55 14.90
C ASN A 110 -14.27 4.05 14.94
N ALA A 111 -15.56 4.37 14.86
CA ALA A 111 -16.10 5.71 14.56
C ALA A 111 -15.70 6.84 15.52
N GLY A 112 -15.09 6.55 16.68
CA GLY A 112 -14.55 7.57 17.59
C GLY A 112 -13.23 8.22 17.15
N SER A 113 -12.59 7.77 16.05
CA SER A 113 -11.22 8.17 15.69
C SER A 113 -11.01 8.70 14.26
N GLY A 114 -11.97 8.51 13.35
CA GLY A 114 -11.82 8.93 11.95
C GLY A 114 -10.74 8.19 11.13
N SER A 115 -10.07 7.19 11.69
CA SER A 115 -8.96 6.45 11.06
C SER A 115 -9.15 4.92 11.12
N LEU A 116 -8.41 4.19 10.27
CA LEU A 116 -8.18 2.75 10.44
C LEU A 116 -7.28 2.51 11.71
N PRO A 117 -7.30 1.32 12.34
CA PRO A 117 -7.28 1.15 13.81
C PRO A 117 -6.24 1.95 14.65
N VAL A 118 -6.81 2.76 15.56
CA VAL A 118 -6.45 3.20 16.93
C VAL A 118 -5.09 3.84 17.27
N SER A 119 -4.00 3.73 16.51
CA SER A 119 -2.71 4.35 16.94
C SER A 119 -2.15 5.45 16.04
N LEU A 120 -2.80 5.71 14.90
CA LEU A 120 -2.22 6.52 13.83
C LEU A 120 -2.19 8.03 14.12
N PHE A 121 -3.19 8.58 14.80
CA PHE A 121 -3.34 10.04 14.94
C PHE A 121 -2.48 10.66 16.05
N LYS A 122 -2.29 9.97 17.18
CA LYS A 122 -1.55 10.52 18.33
C LYS A 122 -0.05 10.70 18.00
N ARG A 123 0.52 9.79 17.20
CA ARG A 123 1.94 9.84 16.82
C ARG A 123 2.28 10.82 15.69
N MET A 124 1.33 11.15 14.82
CA MET A 124 1.57 12.14 13.75
C MET A 124 1.83 13.54 14.31
N HIS A 125 1.20 13.90 15.44
CA HIS A 125 1.42 15.19 16.10
C HIS A 125 2.61 15.20 17.10
N GLU A 126 3.14 14.04 17.47
CA GLU A 126 4.28 13.91 18.40
C GLU A 126 5.64 13.90 17.67
N HIS A 127 5.64 13.95 16.33
CA HIS A 127 6.82 13.86 15.49
C HIS A 127 6.92 15.08 14.53
N PRO A 128 7.75 16.08 14.86
CA PRO A 128 7.89 17.35 14.10
C PRO A 128 8.32 17.18 12.63
N GLN A 129 8.77 16.00 12.24
CA GLN A 129 9.28 15.72 10.90
C GLN A 129 8.20 15.44 9.84
N PHE A 130 6.91 15.55 10.20
CA PHE A 130 5.78 15.28 9.29
C PHE A 130 4.73 16.40 9.21
N ASP A 131 5.01 17.59 9.74
CA ASP A 131 4.21 18.79 9.43
C ASP A 131 4.55 19.27 8.02
N ILE A 132 3.53 19.34 7.15
CA ILE A 132 3.60 19.88 5.78
C ILE A 132 3.26 21.37 5.81
#